data_AF-A0A1B6LRJ8-F1
#
_entry.id   AF-A0A1B6LRJ8-F1
#
_cell.length_a   1.000
_cell.length_b   1.000
_cell.length_c   1.000
_cell.angle_alpha   90.00
_cell.angle_beta   90.00
_cell.angle_gamma   90.00
#
_symmetry.space_group_name_H-M   'P 1'
#
loop_
_entity.id
_entity.type
_entity.pdbx_description
1 polymer ?
#
loop_
_entity_poly.entity_id
_entity_poly.type
_entity_poly.pdbx_seq_one_letter_code
_entity_poly.pdbx_strand_id
1 'polypeptide(L)'
;EEMYNAWLADPKSVHVSWDSFFRSSSAGALPGQAYQPPPSLAEPGRNQVPLTSLVPHFGGGVAMGGQINEKVIDDHLAVQAIIRSYQIRGHHIAKLDPLGINSADLDDRHPPELLYSHYSFDEADMDRSFKLPSTTFIGGKEKALPL
;
A
#
# COMPACT_ATOMS: atom_id res chain seq x y z
N GLU A 1 -31.39 12.08 -18.82
CA GLU A 1 -30.52 12.79 -19.80
C GLU A 1 -30.39 14.29 -19.54
N GLU A 2 -31.38 14.92 -18.89
CA GLU A 2 -31.33 16.37 -18.57
C GLU A 2 -30.11 16.82 -17.76
N MET A 3 -29.68 16.05 -16.76
CA MET A 3 -28.48 16.40 -15.96
C MET A 3 -27.18 16.39 -16.78
N TYR A 4 -27.06 15.48 -17.75
CA TYR A 4 -25.90 15.42 -18.63
C TYR A 4 -25.89 16.62 -19.59
N ASN A 5 -27.05 16.96 -20.16
CA ASN A 5 -27.19 18.14 -21.02
C ASN A 5 -26.92 19.45 -20.27
N ALA A 6 -27.39 19.56 -19.01
CA ALA A 6 -27.07 20.70 -18.16
C ALA A 6 -25.57 20.79 -17.85
N TRP A 7 -24.94 19.65 -17.56
CA TRP A 7 -23.49 19.57 -17.33
C TRP A 7 -22.66 19.91 -18.57
N LEU A 8 -23.11 19.54 -19.78
CA LEU A 8 -22.47 19.95 -21.03
C LEU A 8 -22.48 21.47 -21.24
N ALA A 9 -23.52 22.16 -20.77
CA ALA A 9 -23.61 23.61 -20.83
C ALA A 9 -22.78 24.29 -19.72
N ASP A 10 -22.89 23.81 -18.48
CA ASP A 10 -22.07 24.24 -17.36
C ASP A 10 -21.77 23.06 -16.41
N PRO A 11 -20.50 22.64 -16.26
CA PRO A 11 -20.12 21.57 -15.35
C PRO A 11 -20.48 21.82 -13.88
N LYS A 12 -20.64 23.09 -13.46
CA LYS A 12 -21.03 23.46 -12.09
C LYS A 12 -22.53 23.42 -11.83
N SER A 13 -23.36 23.21 -12.87
CA SER A 13 -24.82 23.14 -12.72
C SER A 13 -25.28 21.87 -11.99
N VAL A 14 -24.43 20.86 -11.94
CA VAL A 14 -24.68 19.59 -11.25
C VAL A 14 -23.82 19.49 -10.00
N HIS A 15 -24.24 18.63 -9.06
CA HIS A 15 -23.47 18.37 -7.86
C HIS A 15 -22.09 17.77 -8.20
N VAL A 16 -21.09 17.99 -7.33
CA VAL A 16 -19.69 17.57 -7.55
C VAL A 16 -19.56 16.06 -7.85
N SER A 17 -20.40 15.24 -7.22
CA SER A 17 -20.45 13.79 -7.48
C SER A 17 -20.93 13.42 -8.90
N TRP A 18 -21.74 14.27 -9.51
CA TRP A 18 -22.21 14.10 -10.88
C TRP A 18 -21.21 14.66 -11.89
N ASP A 19 -20.53 15.77 -11.58
CA ASP A 19 -19.41 16.27 -12.39
C ASP A 19 -18.31 15.21 -12.52
N SER A 20 -17.89 14.59 -11.41
CA SER A 20 -16.88 13.51 -11.45
C SER A 20 -17.36 12.29 -12.23
N PHE A 21 -18.63 11.90 -12.10
CA PHE A 21 -19.23 10.80 -12.84
C PHE A 21 -19.24 11.08 -14.35
N PHE A 22 -19.71 12.25 -14.80
CA PHE A 22 -19.78 12.59 -16.21
C PHE A 22 -18.40 12.79 -16.83
N ARG A 23 -17.44 13.34 -16.09
CA ARG A 23 -16.02 13.36 -16.51
C ARG A 23 -15.47 11.95 -16.72
N SER A 24 -15.72 11.05 -15.78
CA SER A 24 -15.23 9.66 -15.87
C SER A 24 -15.90 8.91 -17.03
N SER A 25 -17.21 9.08 -17.20
CA SER A 25 -17.99 8.49 -18.30
C SER A 25 -17.54 9.02 -19.68
N SER A 26 -17.34 10.34 -19.81
CA SER A 26 -16.86 10.96 -21.06
C SER A 26 -15.39 10.67 -21.37
N ALA A 27 -14.58 10.33 -20.36
CA ALA A 27 -13.21 9.85 -20.53
C ALA A 27 -13.14 8.37 -20.98
N GLY A 28 -14.28 7.71 -21.22
CA GLY A 28 -14.32 6.33 -21.73
C GLY A 28 -14.37 5.25 -20.65
N ALA A 29 -14.74 5.58 -19.40
CA ALA A 29 -14.93 4.57 -18.37
C ALA A 29 -16.06 3.59 -18.75
N LEU A 30 -15.84 2.31 -18.47
CA LEU A 30 -16.83 1.26 -18.68
C LEU A 30 -18.08 1.50 -17.81
N PRO A 31 -19.28 1.09 -18.26
CA PRO A 31 -20.50 1.15 -17.45
C PRO A 31 -20.28 0.48 -16.09
N GLY A 32 -20.48 1.23 -15.00
CA GLY A 32 -20.22 0.78 -13.63
C GLY A 32 -18.89 1.25 -13.02
N GLN A 33 -17.92 1.71 -13.82
CA GLN A 33 -16.65 2.26 -13.34
C GLN A 33 -16.63 3.80 -13.25
N ALA A 34 -17.62 4.47 -13.84
CA ALA A 34 -17.72 5.93 -13.80
C ALA A 34 -18.08 6.50 -12.42
N TYR A 35 -18.65 5.67 -11.52
CA TYR A 35 -18.94 6.09 -10.14
C TYR A 35 -17.69 5.93 -9.26
N GLN A 36 -17.26 7.03 -8.63
CA GLN A 36 -16.25 6.98 -7.57
C GLN A 36 -16.90 7.30 -6.22
N PRO A 37 -16.75 6.41 -5.22
CA PRO A 37 -17.21 6.71 -3.88
C PRO A 37 -16.42 7.89 -3.29
N PRO A 38 -17.04 8.70 -2.42
CA PRO A 38 -16.33 9.77 -1.74
C PRO A 38 -15.16 9.21 -0.92
N PRO A 39 -14.03 9.93 -0.82
CA PRO A 39 -12.88 9.50 -0.03
C PRO A 39 -13.30 9.23 1.42
N SER A 40 -12.94 8.06 1.96
CA SER A 40 -13.13 7.79 3.38
C SER A 40 -12.23 8.71 4.20
N LEU A 41 -12.81 9.40 5.18
CA LEU A 41 -12.08 10.23 6.16
C LEU A 41 -11.60 9.41 7.36
N ALA A 42 -11.98 8.14 7.46
CA ALA A 42 -11.53 7.29 8.55
C ALA A 42 -10.01 7.08 8.43
N GLU A 43 -9.30 7.27 9.54
CA GLU A 43 -7.88 6.94 9.58
C GLU A 43 -7.69 5.44 9.30
N PRO A 44 -6.66 5.06 8.53
CA PRO A 44 -6.36 3.65 8.28
C PRO A 44 -6.18 2.92 9.60
N GLY A 45 -6.75 1.72 9.72
CA GLY A 45 -6.57 0.91 10.92
C GLY A 45 -5.09 0.58 11.16
N ARG A 46 -4.76 0.14 12.39
CA ARG A 46 -3.41 -0.36 12.70
C ARG A 46 -2.97 -1.38 11.66
N ASN A 47 -1.78 -1.14 11.08
CA ASN A 47 -1.14 -1.96 10.06
C ASN A 47 -1.88 -2.01 8.71
N GLN A 48 -2.59 -0.94 8.35
CA GLN A 48 -3.21 -0.78 7.03
C GLN A 48 -2.58 0.39 6.27
N VAL A 49 -2.31 0.19 4.98
CA VAL A 49 -2.00 1.28 4.05
C VAL A 49 -3.17 1.47 3.08
N PRO A 50 -3.69 2.69 2.90
CA PRO A 50 -4.68 2.93 1.86
C PRO A 50 -4.07 2.64 0.49
N LEU A 51 -4.83 1.94 -0.37
CA LEU A 51 -4.41 1.69 -1.75
C LEU A 51 -4.16 3.02 -2.51
N THR A 52 -4.97 4.05 -2.23
CA THR A 52 -4.79 5.42 -2.74
C THR A 52 -3.44 6.04 -2.40
N SER A 53 -2.79 5.52 -1.37
CA SER A 53 -1.54 6.04 -0.86
C SER A 53 -0.31 5.46 -1.59
N LEU A 54 -0.51 4.39 -2.37
CA LEU A 54 0.49 3.80 -3.27
C LEU A 54 0.45 4.44 -4.68
N VAL A 55 -0.59 5.23 -4.99
CA VAL A 55 -0.81 5.92 -6.27
C VAL A 55 0.37 6.77 -6.77
N PRO A 56 1.17 7.45 -5.92
CA PRO A 56 2.34 8.18 -6.41
C PRO A 56 3.40 7.25 -7.04
N HIS A 57 3.48 5.99 -6.61
CA HIS A 57 4.37 4.98 -7.18
C HIS A 57 3.79 4.35 -8.46
N PHE A 58 2.50 4.58 -8.75
CA PHE A 58 1.79 4.08 -9.93
C PHE A 58 1.62 5.13 -11.03
N GLY A 59 2.32 6.27 -10.95
CA GLY A 59 2.28 7.30 -11.98
C GLY A 59 0.90 7.95 -12.13
N GLY A 60 0.56 8.84 -11.21
CA GLY A 60 -0.51 9.82 -11.40
C GLY A 60 -1.94 9.27 -11.43
N GLY A 61 -2.61 9.31 -10.28
CA GLY A 61 -4.07 9.28 -10.18
C GLY A 61 -4.75 7.95 -10.54
N VAL A 62 -5.51 7.40 -9.58
CA VAL A 62 -6.44 6.27 -9.79
C VAL A 62 -7.46 6.54 -10.91
N ALA A 63 -7.61 7.80 -11.32
CA ALA A 63 -8.52 8.23 -12.38
C ALA A 63 -8.04 7.91 -13.82
N MET A 64 -6.78 7.53 -14.04
CA MET A 64 -6.24 7.36 -15.39
C MET A 64 -5.50 6.04 -15.55
N GLY A 65 -6.21 4.90 -15.46
CA GLY A 65 -5.86 3.64 -16.14
C GLY A 65 -4.39 3.17 -16.12
N GLY A 66 -3.57 3.63 -15.18
CA GLY A 66 -2.19 3.22 -15.02
C GLY A 66 -2.24 1.77 -14.62
N GLN A 67 -1.66 0.90 -15.44
CA GLN A 67 -1.64 -0.54 -15.17
C GLN A 67 -1.03 -0.72 -13.78
N ILE A 68 -1.89 -1.06 -12.82
CA ILE A 68 -1.45 -1.39 -11.48
C ILE A 68 -0.65 -2.66 -11.65
N ASN A 69 0.68 -2.56 -11.58
CA ASN A 69 1.55 -3.72 -11.67
C ASN A 69 1.24 -4.61 -10.45
N GLU A 70 0.61 -5.75 -10.71
CA GLU A 70 0.24 -6.76 -9.69
C GLU A 70 1.44 -7.13 -8.81
N LYS A 71 2.61 -7.32 -9.45
CA LYS A 71 3.88 -7.54 -8.76
C LYS A 71 4.22 -6.45 -7.75
N VAL A 72 3.96 -5.18 -8.04
CA VAL A 72 4.25 -4.08 -7.09
C VAL A 72 3.35 -4.17 -5.87
N ILE A 73 2.07 -4.53 -6.06
CA ILE A 73 1.15 -4.76 -4.93
C ILE A 73 1.63 -5.94 -4.08
N ASP A 74 1.97 -7.05 -4.73
CA ASP A 74 2.44 -8.26 -4.06
C ASP A 74 3.73 -8.00 -3.27
N ASP A 75 4.68 -7.28 -3.87
CA ASP A 75 5.92 -6.89 -3.21
C ASP A 75 5.62 -6.00 -1.98
N HIS A 76 4.72 -5.02 -2.08
CA HIS A 76 4.32 -4.21 -0.91
C HIS A 76 3.63 -5.04 0.19
N LEU A 77 2.82 -6.03 -0.19
CA LEU A 77 2.16 -6.92 0.76
C LEU A 77 3.17 -7.84 1.45
N ALA A 78 4.15 -8.34 0.71
CA ALA A 78 5.25 -9.15 1.22
C ALA A 78 6.10 -8.37 2.23
N VAL A 79 6.51 -7.14 1.91
CA VAL A 79 7.25 -6.27 2.86
C VAL A 79 6.45 -6.04 4.15
N GLN A 80 5.13 -5.80 4.04
CA GLN A 80 4.28 -5.66 5.23
C GLN A 80 4.18 -6.94 6.06
N ALA A 81 4.13 -8.10 5.40
CA ALA A 81 4.13 -9.39 6.07
C ALA A 81 5.44 -9.63 6.85
N ILE A 82 6.59 -9.27 6.25
CA ILE A 82 7.90 -9.35 6.89
C ILE A 82 7.99 -8.41 8.10
N ILE A 83 7.61 -7.14 7.95
CA ILE A 83 7.61 -6.19 9.08
C ILE A 83 6.77 -6.74 10.23
N ARG A 84 5.59 -7.30 9.93
CA ARG A 84 4.70 -7.87 10.94
C ARG A 84 5.29 -9.14 11.57
N SER A 85 5.92 -10.03 10.81
CA SER A 85 6.53 -11.24 11.36
C SER A 85 7.66 -10.90 12.32
N TYR A 86 8.48 -9.89 12.01
CA TYR A 86 9.50 -9.36 12.92
C TYR A 86 8.90 -8.74 14.18
N GLN A 87 7.81 -8.00 14.07
CA GLN A 87 7.13 -7.43 15.25
C GLN A 87 6.58 -8.51 16.19
N ILE A 88 6.07 -9.63 15.63
CA ILE A 88 5.47 -10.72 16.43
C ILE A 88 6.55 -11.66 16.98
N ARG A 89 7.52 -12.08 16.16
CA ARG A 89 8.46 -13.17 16.44
C ARG A 89 9.93 -12.77 16.43
N GLY A 90 10.26 -11.52 16.09
CA GLY A 90 11.65 -11.04 16.04
C GLY A 90 12.37 -11.13 17.38
N HIS A 91 11.63 -11.16 18.49
CA HIS A 91 12.19 -11.38 19.83
C HIS A 91 12.80 -12.78 20.02
N HIS A 92 12.42 -13.78 19.21
CA HIS A 92 13.00 -15.13 19.27
C HIS A 92 14.45 -15.14 18.77
N ILE A 93 14.76 -14.34 17.74
CA ILE A 93 16.10 -14.25 17.15
C ILE A 93 16.94 -13.12 17.76
N ALA A 94 16.43 -12.45 18.80
CA ALA A 94 17.10 -11.31 19.42
C ALA A 94 18.26 -11.78 20.32
N LYS A 95 19.43 -11.17 20.14
CA LYS A 95 20.63 -11.43 20.96
C LYS A 95 20.50 -10.72 22.30
N LEU A 96 19.71 -11.28 23.21
CA LEU A 96 19.44 -10.72 24.53
C LEU A 96 20.40 -11.22 25.62
N ASP A 97 21.06 -12.36 25.41
CA ASP A 97 21.96 -12.96 26.39
C ASP A 97 23.42 -12.53 26.15
N PRO A 98 24.01 -11.68 27.01
CA PRO A 98 25.41 -11.27 26.90
C PRO A 98 26.39 -12.39 27.26
N LEU A 99 25.93 -13.45 27.94
CA LEU A 99 26.78 -14.59 28.34
C LEU A 99 26.73 -15.72 27.32
N GLY A 100 25.73 -15.76 26.44
CA GLY A 100 25.56 -16.79 25.40
C GLY A 100 25.33 -18.20 25.97
N ILE A 101 24.75 -18.31 27.16
CA ILE A 101 24.53 -19.58 27.87
C ILE A 101 23.08 -20.06 27.65
N ASN A 102 22.15 -19.11 27.57
CA ASN A 102 20.75 -19.32 27.21
C ASN A 102 20.56 -19.03 25.72
N SER A 103 21.26 -19.76 24.85
CA SER A 103 20.72 -20.05 23.52
C SER A 103 19.45 -20.89 23.73
N ALA A 104 18.37 -20.23 24.11
CA ALA A 104 17.07 -20.83 24.41
C ALA A 104 16.43 -21.47 23.17
N ASP A 105 17.01 -21.20 22.00
CA ASP A 105 16.81 -21.95 20.77
C ASP A 105 18.06 -22.81 20.54
N LEU A 106 17.95 -24.13 20.79
CA LEU A 106 18.93 -25.11 20.31
C LEU A 106 18.79 -25.35 18.80
N ASP A 107 17.90 -24.62 18.13
CA ASP A 107 17.67 -24.62 16.70
C ASP A 107 17.85 -23.16 16.22
N ASP A 108 19.04 -22.77 15.73
CA ASP A 108 19.30 -21.45 15.10
C ASP A 108 18.49 -21.21 13.79
N ARG A 109 17.42 -21.98 13.59
CA ARG A 109 16.53 -21.93 12.44
C ARG A 109 15.69 -20.67 12.55
N HIS A 110 16.12 -19.66 11.80
CA HIS A 110 15.34 -18.46 11.58
C HIS A 110 13.97 -18.89 11.02
N PRO A 111 12.86 -18.49 11.66
CA PRO A 111 11.54 -18.74 11.14
C PRO A 111 11.48 -18.27 9.67
N PRO A 112 11.04 -19.12 8.73
CA PRO A 112 11.11 -18.81 7.30
C PRO A 112 10.33 -17.54 6.94
N GLU A 113 9.31 -17.16 7.72
CA GLU A 113 8.55 -15.93 7.58
C GLU A 113 9.34 -14.64 7.89
N LEU A 114 10.54 -14.73 8.46
CA LEU A 114 11.45 -13.60 8.69
C LEU A 114 12.46 -13.43 7.56
N LEU A 115 12.63 -14.44 6.70
CA LEU A 115 13.62 -14.41 5.62
C LEU A 115 13.00 -13.77 4.37
N TYR A 116 13.60 -12.69 3.89
CA TYR A 116 13.20 -12.03 2.64
C TYR A 116 13.26 -13.00 1.44
N SER A 117 14.17 -13.98 1.47
CA SER A 117 14.29 -15.03 0.46
C SER A 117 13.02 -15.87 0.30
N HIS A 118 12.21 -16.00 1.35
CA HIS A 118 10.93 -16.72 1.29
C HIS A 118 9.89 -15.97 0.44
N TYR A 119 10.06 -14.65 0.27
CA TYR A 119 9.16 -13.77 -0.47
C TYR A 119 9.67 -13.43 -1.88
N SER A 120 10.69 -14.14 -2.37
CA SER A 120 11.30 -13.92 -3.70
C SER A 120 11.86 -12.50 -3.91
N PHE A 121 12.37 -11.89 -2.84
CA PHE A 121 13.18 -10.67 -2.96
C PHE A 121 14.62 -11.04 -3.27
N ASP A 122 15.17 -10.41 -4.31
CA ASP A 122 16.59 -10.50 -4.65
C ASP A 122 17.36 -9.30 -4.09
N GLU A 123 18.70 -9.35 -4.13
CA GLU A 123 19.58 -8.24 -3.74
C GLU A 123 19.23 -6.93 -4.49
N ALA A 124 18.79 -7.06 -5.75
CA ALA A 124 18.38 -5.91 -6.57
C ALA A 124 17.13 -5.20 -6.03
N ASP A 125 16.31 -5.87 -5.21
CA ASP A 125 15.13 -5.28 -4.61
C ASP A 125 15.43 -4.50 -3.32
N MET A 126 16.64 -4.62 -2.76
CA MET A 126 17.04 -3.91 -1.53
C MET A 126 17.06 -2.39 -1.71
N ASP A 127 17.41 -1.91 -2.90
CA ASP A 127 17.43 -0.48 -3.23
C ASP A 127 16.03 0.11 -3.50
N ARG A 128 14.98 -0.72 -3.53
CA ARG A 128 13.61 -0.26 -3.84
C ARG A 128 12.98 0.36 -2.60
N SER A 129 12.38 1.53 -2.78
CA SER A 129 11.66 2.21 -1.71
C SER A 129 10.25 1.64 -1.53
N PHE A 130 9.94 1.24 -0.29
CA PHE A 130 8.63 0.74 0.11
C PHE A 130 7.94 1.70 1.06
N LYS A 131 6.63 1.85 0.88
CA LYS A 131 5.82 2.68 1.76
C LYS A 131 5.56 1.97 3.09
N LEU A 132 5.84 2.66 4.18
CA LEU A 132 5.60 2.15 5.52
C LEU A 132 4.13 2.31 5.93
N PRO A 133 3.58 1.37 6.74
CA PRO A 133 2.30 1.58 7.40
C PRO A 133 2.34 2.84 8.28
N SER A 134 1.28 3.64 8.25
CA SER A 134 1.18 4.87 9.07
C SER A 134 1.29 4.61 10.57
N THR A 135 1.17 3.36 11.00
CA THR A 135 1.21 2.93 12.40
C THR A 135 2.55 2.35 12.84
N THR A 136 3.56 2.34 11.97
CA THR A 136 4.92 1.90 12.33
C THR A 136 5.82 3.10 12.64
N PHE A 137 6.81 2.89 13.52
CA PHE A 137 7.80 3.91 13.91
C PHE A 137 9.17 3.71 13.27
N ILE A 138 9.31 2.76 12.35
CA ILE A 138 10.59 2.31 11.77
C ILE A 138 11.34 3.43 11.04
N GLY A 139 10.63 4.39 10.42
CA GLY A 139 11.23 5.51 9.66
C GLY A 139 11.19 6.87 10.34
N GLY A 140 10.75 6.97 11.59
CA GLY A 140 10.59 8.25 12.28
C GLY A 140 9.63 9.20 11.55
N LYS A 141 10.18 10.17 10.79
CA LYS A 141 9.41 11.12 9.97
C LYS A 141 9.19 10.66 8.53
N GLU A 142 9.93 9.65 8.08
CA GLU A 142 9.91 9.16 6.71
C GLU A 142 8.75 8.19 6.50
N LYS A 143 8.02 8.39 5.41
CA LYS A 143 6.82 7.59 5.07
C LYS A 143 7.15 6.40 4.15
N ALA A 144 8.37 6.35 3.63
CA ALA A 144 8.87 5.27 2.80
C ALA A 144 10.36 5.10 3.09
N LEU A 145 10.85 3.87 3.05
CA LEU A 145 12.25 3.51 3.24
C LEU A 145 12.68 2.48 2.19
N PRO A 146 13.97 2.44 1.82
CA PRO A 146 14.53 1.27 1.14
C PRO A 146 14.39 0.01 2.02
N LEU A 147 14.42 -1.17 1.40
CA LEU A 147 14.21 -2.45 2.09
C LEU A 147 15.41 -2.85 2.95
#